data_AF-A0A934A0K1-F1
#
_entry.id   AF-A0A934A0K1-F1
#
_cell.length_a   1.000
_cell.length_b   1.000
_cell.length_c   1.000
_cell.angle_alpha   90.00
_cell.angle_beta   90.00
_cell.angle_gamma   90.00
#
_symmetry.space_group_name_H-M   'P 1'
#
loop_
_entity.id
_entity.type
_entity.pdbx_description
1 polymer ?
#
loop_
_entity_poly.entity_id
_entity_poly.type
_entity_poly.pdbx_seq_one_letter_code
_entity_poly.pdbx_strand_id
1 'polypeptide(L)'
;TGPPDSQFVVVVGLAQDRLGIAVDELVGQQDVVVKSLGRLLAGTRGIAGATDLDYRRTVLVLDVGAIIEEVLAGERALREASR
;
A
#
# COMPACT_ATOMS: atom_id res chain seq x y z
N THR A 1 13.51 7.22 -20.88
CA THR A 1 12.89 5.89 -20.95
C THR A 1 13.98 4.89 -21.24
N GLY A 2 14.53 4.27 -20.18
CA GLY A 2 15.57 3.25 -20.27
C GLY A 2 15.01 1.88 -20.65
N PRO A 3 15.83 0.81 -20.66
CA PRO A 3 15.35 -0.57 -20.84
C PRO A 3 14.30 -0.91 -19.76
N PRO A 4 13.52 -2.02 -19.84
CA PRO A 4 12.55 -2.33 -18.79
C PRO A 4 13.31 -2.43 -17.46
N ASP A 5 13.23 -1.34 -16.68
CA ASP A 5 13.87 -1.24 -15.39
C ASP A 5 13.33 -2.41 -14.57
N SER A 6 14.21 -3.21 -14.00
CA SER A 6 13.81 -4.34 -13.16
C SER A 6 12.97 -3.83 -12.00
N GLN A 7 11.64 -3.84 -12.15
CA GLN A 7 10.70 -3.46 -11.11
C GLN A 7 10.70 -4.53 -10.03
N PHE A 8 10.65 -4.09 -8.78
CA PHE A 8 10.48 -4.99 -7.66
C PHE A 8 8.99 -5.22 -7.41
N VAL A 9 8.64 -6.41 -6.93
CA VAL A 9 7.27 -6.70 -6.47
C VAL A 9 7.33 -7.06 -5.00
N VAL A 10 6.70 -6.25 -4.16
CA VAL A 10 6.51 -6.54 -2.74
C VAL A 10 5.30 -7.46 -2.62
N VAL A 11 5.53 -8.69 -2.20
CA VAL A 11 4.46 -9.66 -1.94
C VAL A 11 3.95 -9.45 -0.52
N VAL A 12 2.68 -9.05 -0.41
CA VAL A 12 1.96 -8.88 0.86
C VAL A 12 0.89 -9.94 1.01
N GLY A 13 0.49 -10.26 2.24
CA GLY A 13 -0.57 -11.24 2.46
C GLY A 13 -1.31 -11.05 3.77
N LEU A 14 -2.58 -11.43 3.74
CA LEU A 14 -3.48 -11.48 4.89
C LEU A 14 -4.20 -12.83 4.85
N ALA A 15 -3.97 -13.67 5.86
CA ALA A 15 -4.42 -15.07 5.87
C ALA A 15 -4.00 -15.83 4.59
N GLN A 16 -4.96 -16.32 3.81
CA GLN A 16 -4.72 -17.05 2.55
C GLN A 16 -4.53 -16.13 1.33
N ASP A 17 -4.87 -14.86 1.47
CA ASP A 17 -4.89 -13.93 0.35
C ASP A 17 -3.50 -13.27 0.19
N ARG A 18 -3.05 -13.15 -1.07
CA ARG A 18 -1.76 -12.55 -1.41
C ARG A 18 -1.93 -11.55 -2.54
N LEU A 19 -1.21 -10.44 -2.44
CA LEU A 19 -1.16 -9.39 -3.44
C LEU A 19 0.31 -9.05 -3.74
N GLY A 20 0.62 -8.75 -5.00
CA GLY A 20 1.89 -8.14 -5.40
C GLY A 20 1.74 -6.64 -5.56
N ILE A 21 2.61 -5.86 -4.92
CA ILE A 21 2.71 -4.40 -5.12
C ILE A 21 3.97 -4.14 -5.94
N ALA A 22 3.80 -3.72 -7.19
CA ALA A 22 4.92 -3.30 -8.03
C ALA A 22 5.50 -1.97 -7.50
N VAL A 23 6.81 -1.91 -7.34
CA VAL A 23 7.54 -0.74 -6.86
C VAL A 23 8.80 -0.51 -7.69
N ASP A 24 9.21 0.75 -7.79
CA ASP A 24 10.39 1.13 -8.56
C ASP A 24 11.69 0.73 -7.85
N GLU A 25 11.74 0.88 -6.53
CA GLU A 25 12.92 0.59 -5.72
C GLU A 25 12.59 0.04 -4.32
N LEU A 26 13.52 -0.71 -3.75
CA LEU A 26 13.50 -1.16 -2.36
C LEU A 26 14.60 -0.44 -1.59
N VAL A 27 14.23 0.50 -0.73
CA VAL A 27 15.19 1.32 0.03
C VAL A 27 15.73 0.58 1.26
N GLY A 28 14.92 -0.29 1.88
CA GLY A 28 15.29 -1.09 3.05
C GLY A 28 14.15 -1.21 4.07
N GLN A 29 14.51 -1.58 5.30
CA GLN A 29 13.59 -1.65 6.44
C GLN A 29 14.02 -0.63 7.50
N GLN A 30 13.06 0.11 8.05
CA GLN A 30 13.30 1.11 9.09
C GLN A 30 12.14 1.13 10.08
N ASP A 31 12.46 1.28 11.37
CA ASP A 31 11.46 1.54 12.40
C ASP A 31 11.03 3.01 12.36
N VAL A 32 9.72 3.25 12.27
CA VAL A 32 9.15 4.59 12.11
C VAL A 32 8.00 4.83 13.07
N VAL A 33 7.73 6.09 13.39
CA VAL A 33 6.55 6.50 14.15
C VAL A 33 5.49 7.02 13.19
N VAL A 34 4.39 6.30 13.05
CA VAL A 34 3.27 6.72 12.21
C VAL A 34 2.51 7.85 12.88
N LYS A 35 2.42 9.00 12.20
CA LYS A 35 1.64 10.16 12.61
C LYS A 35 0.32 10.19 11.86
N SER A 36 -0.74 10.63 12.53
CA SER A 36 -2.05 10.86 11.90
C SER A 36 -1.96 11.98 10.85
N LEU A 37 -2.68 11.81 9.74
CA LEU A 37 -2.84 12.85 8.70
C LEU A 37 -3.81 13.97 9.08
N GLY A 38 -4.35 13.93 10.30
CA GLY A 38 -5.36 14.87 10.78
C GLY A 38 -6.78 14.53 10.31
N ARG A 39 -7.76 15.30 10.79
CA ARG A 39 -9.19 14.99 10.64
C ARG A 39 -9.69 15.02 9.19
N LEU A 40 -9.14 15.90 8.36
CA LEU A 40 -9.59 16.06 6.97
C LEU A 40 -9.24 14.83 6.10
N LEU A 41 -8.13 14.17 6.44
CA LEU A 41 -7.61 13.00 5.74
C LEU A 41 -7.82 11.72 6.57
N ALA A 42 -8.63 11.80 7.62
CA ALA A 42 -8.98 10.64 8.42
C ALA A 42 -9.83 9.68 7.57
N GLY A 43 -9.45 8.41 7.54
CA GLY A 43 -10.17 7.40 6.78
C GLY A 43 -9.85 7.37 5.29
N THR A 44 -8.79 8.05 4.83
CA THR A 44 -8.26 7.82 3.48
C THR A 44 -7.91 6.34 3.32
N ARG A 45 -8.69 5.64 2.50
CA ARG A 45 -8.59 4.19 2.34
C ARG A 45 -7.20 3.79 1.84
N GLY A 46 -6.64 2.73 2.42
CA GLY A 46 -5.31 2.23 2.10
C GLY A 46 -4.14 3.03 2.70
N ILE A 47 -4.40 4.08 3.50
CA ILE A 47 -3.37 4.89 4.16
C ILE A 47 -3.54 4.83 5.68
N ALA A 48 -2.51 4.33 6.38
CA ALA A 48 -2.46 4.29 7.83
C ALA A 48 -2.06 5.65 8.44
N GLY A 49 -1.27 6.44 7.73
CA GLY A 49 -0.79 7.73 8.19
C GLY A 49 0.37 8.27 7.34
N ALA A 50 1.18 9.13 7.94
CA ALA A 50 2.46 9.56 7.39
C ALA A 50 3.57 9.46 8.44
N THR A 51 4.80 9.34 7.98
CA THR A 51 5.99 9.49 8.82
C THR A 51 6.97 10.43 8.15
N ASP A 52 7.78 11.09 8.96
CA ASP A 52 8.94 11.81 8.46
C ASP A 52 10.10 10.81 8.38
N LEU A 53 10.70 10.69 7.19
CA LEU A 53 12.00 10.08 7.01
C LEU A 53 13.09 11.15 7.16
N ASP A 54 14.32 10.69 7.32
CA ASP A 54 15.49 11.56 7.34
C ASP A 54 15.51 12.49 6.10
N TYR A 55 16.09 13.68 6.26
CA TYR A 55 16.17 14.70 5.21
C TYR A 55 14.82 15.30 4.77
N ARG A 56 13.87 15.47 5.70
CA ARG A 56 12.59 16.21 5.52
C ARG A 56 11.67 15.61 4.45
N ARG A 57 11.72 14.30 4.25
CA ARG A 57 10.76 13.62 3.37
C ARG A 57 9.63 13.04 4.21
N THR A 58 8.48 13.69 4.19
CA THR A 58 7.25 13.09 4.70
C THR A 58 6.76 12.06 3.69
N VAL A 59 6.61 10.81 4.12
CA VAL A 59 6.11 9.70 3.29
C VAL A 59 4.81 9.16 3.86
N LEU A 60 3.98 8.59 2.99
CA LEU A 60 2.77 7.91 3.41
C LEU A 60 3.09 6.49 3.89
N VAL A 61 2.38 6.07 4.92
CA VAL A 61 2.42 4.69 5.42
C VAL A 61 1.16 4.00 4.92
N LEU A 62 1.33 2.95 4.11
CA LEU A 62 0.22 2.20 3.53
C LEU A 62 -0.41 1.26 4.56
N ASP A 63 -1.74 1.21 4.58
CA ASP A 63 -2.49 0.16 5.27
C ASP A 63 -2.70 -1.02 4.30
N VAL A 64 -1.77 -1.97 4.36
CA VAL A 64 -1.77 -3.16 3.49
C VAL A 64 -3.00 -4.03 3.71
N GLY A 65 -3.51 -4.13 4.95
CA GLY A 65 -4.70 -4.92 5.25
C GLY A 65 -5.92 -4.34 4.54
N ALA A 66 -6.13 -3.03 4.68
CA ALA A 66 -7.23 -2.33 4.01
C ALA A 66 -7.16 -2.42 2.48
N ILE A 67 -5.94 -2.38 1.91
CA ILE A 67 -5.72 -2.56 0.46
C ILE A 67 -6.12 -3.97 0.02
N ILE A 68 -5.69 -5.02 0.74
CA ILE A 68 -6.04 -6.40 0.41
C ILE A 68 -7.56 -6.58 0.48
N GLU A 69 -8.21 -6.10 1.55
CA GLU A 69 -9.66 -6.19 1.70
C GLU A 69 -10.41 -5.48 0.56
N GLU A 70 -9.92 -4.33 0.09
CA GLU A 70 -10.50 -3.60 -1.04
C GLU A 70 -10.43 -4.39 -2.34
N VAL A 71 -9.26 -4.97 -2.64
CA VAL A 71 -9.08 -5.78 -3.85
C VAL A 71 -10.00 -7.00 -3.82
N LEU A 72 -10.07 -7.70 -2.68
CA LEU A 72 -10.95 -8.86 -2.51
C LEU A 72 -12.44 -8.50 -2.58
N ALA A 73 -12.83 -7.31 -2.12
CA ALA A 73 -14.19 -6.82 -2.27
C ALA A 73 -14.52 -6.54 -3.75
N GLY A 74 -13.59 -5.94 -4.48
CA GLY A 74 -13.72 -5.68 -5.92
C GLY A 74 -13.84 -6.96 -6.74
N GLU A 75 -13.03 -7.99 -6.45
CA GLU A 75 -13.12 -9.29 -7.13
C GLU A 75 -14.48 -9.97 -6.95
N ARG A 76 -15.05 -9.89 -5.74
CA ARG A 76 -16.39 -10.43 -5.45
C ARG A 76 -17.46 -9.72 -6.27
N ALA A 77 -17.45 -8.39 -6.26
CA ALA A 77 -18.39 -7.59 -7.03
C ALA A 77 -18.32 -7.88 -8.54
N LEU A 78 -17.11 -8.03 -9.09
CA LEU A 78 -16.92 -8.36 -10.51
C LEU A 78 -17.46 -9.75 -10.86
N ARG A 79 -17.27 -10.73 -9.97
CA ARG A 79 -17.79 -12.11 -10.17
C ARG A 79 -19.31 -12.16 -10.09
N GLU A 80 -19.92 -11.36 -9.21
CA GLU A 80 -21.38 -11.26 -9.10
C GLU A 80 -21.99 -10.57 -10.32
N ALA A 81 -21.39 -9.49 -10.82
CA ALA A 81 -21.88 -8.79 -12.01
C ALA A 81 -21.76 -9.59 -13.31
N SER A 82 -20.93 -10.65 -13.32
CA SER A 82 -20.74 -11.53 -14.48
C SER A 82 -21.70 -12.74 -14.50
N ARG A 83 -22.61 -12.85 -13.53
CA ARG A 83 -23.68 -13.85 -13.48
C ARG A 83 -25.02 -13.23 -13.85
#